data_AF-B0Y834-F1
#
_entry.id   AF-B0Y834-F1
#
_cell.length_a   1.000
_cell.length_b   1.000
_cell.length_c   1.000
_cell.angle_alpha   90.00
_cell.angle_beta   90.00
_cell.angle_gamma   90.00
#
_symmetry.space_group_name_H-M   'P 1'
#
loop_
_entity.id
_entity.type
_entity.pdbx_description
1 polymer ?
#
loop_
_entity_poly.entity_id
_entity_poly.type
_entity_poly.pdbx_seq_one_letter_code
_entity_poly.pdbx_strand_id
1 'polypeptide(L)'
;MSLIDPSRTTTPRMRQPTIPTGLKLGSFSVFNASSGTALADVTPEDDSIHVYYGGSNDSILGKVDDSNSGWYDSAFSQSGMTGSQVAAIIWVLTAGWIYVCLSSSHNL
;
A
#
# COMPACT_ATOMS: atom_id res chain seq x y z
N MET A 1 10.21 11.54 -65.22
CA MET A 1 9.60 12.58 -64.37
C MET A 1 8.62 11.87 -63.44
N SER A 2 9.07 11.39 -62.28
CA SER A 2 8.22 10.66 -61.33
C SER A 2 7.82 11.62 -60.21
N LEU A 3 6.51 11.79 -60.03
CA LEU A 3 5.90 12.68 -59.06
C LEU A 3 6.19 12.15 -57.65
N ILE A 4 6.90 12.95 -56.87
CA ILE A 4 7.01 12.75 -55.42
C ILE A 4 5.65 13.12 -54.83
N ASP A 5 4.96 12.18 -54.19
CA ASP A 5 3.70 12.44 -53.49
C ASP A 5 3.99 13.21 -52.17
N PRO A 6 3.53 14.46 -52.02
CA PRO A 6 3.83 15.29 -50.86
C PRO A 6 3.01 14.90 -49.60
N SER A 7 2.20 13.84 -49.63
CA SER A 7 1.37 13.42 -48.50
C SER A 7 2.04 12.49 -47.49
N ARG A 8 3.27 12.02 -47.74
CA ARG A 8 3.95 11.08 -46.84
C ARG A 8 4.71 11.78 -45.70
N THR A 9 3.98 12.47 -44.85
CA THR A 9 4.48 12.86 -43.52
C THR A 9 4.24 11.68 -42.57
N THR A 10 5.19 10.76 -42.43
CA THR A 10 5.14 9.79 -41.33
C THR A 10 5.52 10.50 -40.05
N THR A 11 4.55 11.12 -39.38
CA THR A 11 4.71 11.54 -37.98
C THR A 11 5.17 10.31 -37.20
N PRO A 12 6.33 10.33 -36.52
CA PRO A 12 6.73 9.21 -35.68
C PRO A 12 5.66 9.05 -34.61
N ARG A 13 4.86 7.98 -34.72
CA ARG A 13 3.92 7.62 -33.67
C ARG A 13 4.79 7.20 -32.49
N MET A 14 4.93 8.08 -31.49
CA MET A 14 5.40 7.64 -30.17
C MET A 14 4.51 6.45 -29.81
N ARG A 15 5.10 5.26 -29.70
CA ARG A 15 4.39 4.14 -29.11
C ARG A 15 4.14 4.55 -27.68
N GLN A 16 2.89 4.95 -27.39
CA GLN A 16 2.38 5.06 -26.04
C GLN A 16 2.88 3.83 -25.28
N PRO A 17 3.64 3.97 -24.18
CA PRO A 17 3.98 2.84 -23.36
C PRO A 17 2.68 2.10 -23.05
N THR A 18 2.59 0.84 -23.41
CA THR A 18 1.45 0.02 -23.01
C THR A 18 1.55 -0.12 -21.50
N ILE A 19 0.83 0.72 -20.77
CA ILE A 19 0.63 0.53 -19.33
C ILE A 19 0.01 -0.86 -19.20
N PRO A 20 0.61 -1.79 -18.42
CA PRO A 20 0.03 -3.11 -18.24
C PRO A 20 -1.42 -2.96 -17.80
N THR A 21 -2.36 -3.55 -18.54
CA THR A 21 -3.80 -3.54 -18.23
C THR A 21 -4.16 -4.42 -17.02
N GLY A 22 -3.25 -4.56 -16.04
CA GLY A 22 -3.37 -5.43 -14.88
C GLY A 22 -3.47 -4.70 -13.53
N LEU A 23 -3.16 -3.40 -13.46
CA LEU A 23 -3.37 -2.63 -12.23
C LEU A 23 -4.83 -2.16 -12.15
N LYS A 24 -5.50 -2.54 -11.08
CA LYS A 24 -6.85 -2.09 -10.75
C LYS A 24 -6.82 -1.45 -9.36
N LEU A 25 -7.67 -0.44 -9.16
CA LEU A 25 -7.88 0.11 -7.85
C LEU A 25 -8.51 -0.96 -6.95
N GLY A 26 -7.85 -1.27 -5.83
CA GLY A 26 -8.37 -2.18 -4.81
C GLY A 26 -9.49 -1.55 -3.97
N SER A 27 -10.09 -2.36 -3.10
CA SER A 27 -11.16 -1.93 -2.18
C SER A 27 -10.66 -1.25 -0.90
N PHE A 28 -9.36 -1.31 -0.61
CA PHE A 28 -8.77 -0.73 0.60
C PHE A 28 -8.92 0.80 0.60
N SER A 29 -9.45 1.35 1.70
CA SER A 29 -9.52 2.79 1.92
C SER A 29 -9.57 3.10 3.41
N VAL A 30 -8.84 4.14 3.82
CA VAL A 30 -8.89 4.72 5.16
C VAL A 30 -9.15 6.22 5.02
N PHE A 31 -10.30 6.67 5.51
CA PHE A 31 -10.64 8.08 5.54
C PHE A 31 -9.87 8.78 6.66
N ASN A 32 -9.37 9.99 6.38
CA ASN A 32 -8.65 10.83 7.35
C ASN A 32 -7.37 10.20 7.93
N ALA A 33 -6.66 9.37 7.15
CA ALA A 33 -5.29 9.03 7.47
C ALA A 33 -4.43 10.30 7.51
N SER A 34 -3.53 10.41 8.48
CA SER A 34 -2.65 11.57 8.62
C SER A 34 -1.78 11.73 7.35
N SER A 35 -1.57 12.96 6.88
CA SER A 35 -0.69 13.19 5.73
C SER A 35 0.74 12.76 6.07
N GLY A 36 1.41 12.05 5.14
CA GLY A 36 2.74 11.49 5.38
C GLY A 36 2.78 10.37 6.43
N THR A 37 1.62 9.77 6.73
CA THR A 37 1.52 8.69 7.71
C THR A 37 2.33 7.46 7.31
N ALA A 38 2.79 6.71 8.32
CA ALA A 38 3.43 5.43 8.10
C ALA A 38 2.42 4.42 7.54
N LEU A 39 2.91 3.49 6.72
CA LEU A 39 2.13 2.42 6.12
C LEU A 39 3.02 1.18 5.97
N ALA A 40 2.53 0.02 6.41
CA ALA A 40 3.14 -1.28 6.14
C ALA A 40 2.04 -2.32 5.97
N ASP A 41 2.28 -3.29 5.11
CA ASP A 41 1.38 -4.42 4.90
C ASP A 41 2.10 -5.76 5.10
N VAL A 42 1.33 -6.79 5.41
CA VAL A 42 1.82 -8.15 5.48
C VAL A 42 0.71 -9.15 5.16
N THR A 43 1.05 -10.24 4.48
CA THR A 43 0.09 -11.28 4.05
C THR A 43 0.49 -12.62 4.67
N PRO A 44 -0.19 -13.07 5.74
CA PRO A 44 0.03 -14.39 6.34
C PRO A 44 -0.40 -15.54 5.43
N GLU A 45 -0.07 -16.77 5.84
CA GLU A 45 -0.37 -17.99 5.07
C GLU A 45 -1.87 -18.28 4.91
N ASP A 46 -2.73 -17.60 5.67
CA ASP A 46 -4.19 -17.68 5.56
C ASP A 46 -4.77 -16.77 4.47
N ASP A 47 -3.91 -16.21 3.61
CA ASP A 47 -4.24 -15.28 2.52
C ASP A 47 -4.97 -13.99 2.99
N SER A 48 -4.95 -13.70 4.29
CA SER A 48 -5.42 -12.42 4.80
C SER A 48 -4.41 -11.30 4.51
N ILE A 49 -4.86 -10.05 4.43
CA ILE A 49 -3.98 -8.89 4.27
C ILE A 49 -4.11 -8.02 5.51
N HIS A 50 -3.01 -7.83 6.22
CA HIS A 50 -2.93 -6.95 7.37
C HIS A 50 -2.23 -5.66 6.96
N VAL A 51 -2.89 -4.51 7.15
CA VAL A 51 -2.33 -3.19 6.86
C VAL A 51 -2.23 -2.38 8.14
N TYR A 52 -1.04 -1.90 8.47
CA TYR A 52 -0.78 -1.03 9.61
C TYR A 52 -0.48 0.38 9.12
N TYR A 53 -1.13 1.37 9.71
CA TYR A 53 -1.02 2.76 9.28
C TYR A 53 -1.10 3.70 10.48
N GLY A 54 -0.51 4.89 10.35
CA GLY A 54 -0.69 5.92 11.37
C GLY A 54 -2.06 6.57 11.29
N GLY A 55 -2.78 6.55 12.41
CA GLY A 55 -4.09 7.16 12.59
C GLY A 55 -4.02 8.56 13.19
N SER A 56 -5.16 9.03 13.68
CA SER A 56 -5.25 10.25 14.48
C SER A 56 -4.61 10.05 15.87
N ASN A 57 -4.34 11.16 16.56
CA ASN A 57 -3.80 11.17 17.93
C ASN A 57 -2.50 10.38 18.09
N ASP A 58 -1.63 10.46 17.08
CA ASP A 58 -0.31 9.81 17.13
C ASP A 58 -0.41 8.31 17.42
N SER A 59 -1.31 7.63 16.73
CA SER A 59 -1.51 6.18 16.86
C SER A 59 -1.08 5.43 15.62
N ILE A 60 -0.72 4.15 15.79
CA ILE A 60 -0.66 3.17 14.71
C ILE A 60 -1.85 2.22 14.91
N LEU A 61 -2.64 2.07 13.85
CA LEU A 61 -3.85 1.25 13.79
C LEU A 61 -3.65 0.15 12.75
N GLY A 62 -4.49 -0.89 12.79
CA GLY A 62 -4.48 -1.95 11.78
C GLY A 62 -5.84 -2.17 11.12
N LYS A 63 -5.82 -2.54 9.84
CA LYS A 63 -6.95 -3.08 9.06
C LYS A 63 -6.61 -4.50 8.61
N VAL A 64 -7.61 -5.36 8.53
CA VAL A 64 -7.46 -6.74 7.99
C VAL A 64 -8.47 -6.94 6.87
N ASP A 65 -8.04 -7.54 5.77
CA ASP A 65 -8.90 -8.15 4.74
C ASP A 65 -8.80 -9.66 4.89
N ASP A 66 -9.92 -10.34 5.09
CA ASP A 66 -9.98 -11.79 5.03
C ASP A 66 -11.12 -12.26 4.12
N SER A 67 -11.09 -13.53 3.74
CA SER A 67 -12.05 -14.12 2.80
C SER A 67 -13.50 -14.09 3.30
N ASN A 68 -13.73 -13.90 4.60
CA ASN A 68 -15.04 -13.99 5.22
C ASN A 68 -15.69 -12.62 5.38
N SER A 69 -14.89 -11.59 5.65
CA SER A 69 -15.36 -10.30 6.15
C SER A 69 -15.03 -9.12 5.23
N GLY A 70 -14.09 -9.30 4.29
CA GLY A 70 -13.49 -8.17 3.60
C GLY A 70 -12.69 -7.28 4.57
N TRP A 71 -12.58 -5.98 4.29
CA TRP A 71 -11.83 -5.03 5.13
C TRP A 71 -12.55 -4.67 6.45
N TYR A 72 -11.88 -4.88 7.59
CA TYR A 72 -12.33 -4.44 8.92
C TYR A 72 -11.18 -3.92 9.80
N ASP A 73 -11.52 -3.24 10.90
CA ASP A 73 -10.54 -2.76 11.87
C ASP A 73 -9.96 -3.92 12.69
N SER A 74 -8.64 -4.02 12.74
CA SER A 74 -7.94 -5.03 13.54
C SER A 74 -8.01 -4.68 15.03
N ALA A 75 -7.72 -5.67 15.89
CA ALA A 75 -7.53 -5.43 17.32
C ALA A 75 -6.23 -4.67 17.67
N PHE A 76 -5.32 -4.49 16.71
CA PHE A 76 -4.07 -3.77 16.93
C PHE A 76 -4.31 -2.26 17.00
N SER A 77 -3.87 -1.64 18.10
CA SER A 77 -3.88 -0.20 18.31
C SER A 77 -2.76 0.19 19.26
N GLN A 78 -1.86 1.04 18.79
CA GLN A 78 -0.72 1.52 19.57
C GLN A 78 -0.70 3.06 19.56
N SER A 79 -0.73 3.68 20.74
CA SER A 79 -0.72 5.14 20.90
C SER A 79 0.68 5.69 21.22
N GLY A 80 0.83 7.02 21.17
CA GLY A 80 2.06 7.73 21.55
C GLY A 80 3.18 7.62 20.51
N MET A 81 2.83 7.39 19.26
CA MET A 81 3.70 7.10 18.12
C MET A 81 3.80 8.28 17.16
N THR A 82 3.99 9.49 17.68
CA THR A 82 4.07 10.73 16.88
C THR A 82 5.19 10.61 15.84
N GLY A 83 4.86 10.78 14.56
CA GLY A 83 5.84 10.72 13.46
C GLY A 83 6.60 9.38 13.36
N SER A 84 6.04 8.31 13.93
CA SER A 84 6.69 7.00 13.91
C SER A 84 6.56 6.34 12.55
N GLN A 85 7.57 5.58 12.15
CA GLN A 85 7.49 4.66 11.02
C GLN A 85 7.04 3.27 11.49
N VAL A 86 6.42 2.51 10.59
CA VAL A 86 5.92 1.16 10.86
C VAL A 86 6.52 0.18 9.86
N ALA A 87 6.90 -1.00 10.35
CA ALA A 87 7.23 -2.16 9.54
C ALA A 87 6.50 -3.37 10.13
N ALA A 88 5.96 -4.23 9.26
CA ALA A 88 5.30 -5.46 9.65
C ALA A 88 6.04 -6.66 9.05
N ILE A 89 6.30 -7.67 9.87
CA ILE A 89 6.92 -8.92 9.44
C ILE A 89 6.14 -10.10 10.03
N ILE A 90 6.01 -11.17 9.25
CA ILE A 90 5.49 -12.44 9.73
C ILE A 90 6.66 -13.36 10.05
N TRP A 91 6.60 -14.00 11.21
CA TRP A 91 7.50 -15.09 11.56
C TRP A 91 6.71 -16.39 11.69
N VAL A 92 6.93 -17.30 10.74
CA VAL A 92 6.21 -18.58 10.70
C VAL A 92 6.88 -19.59 11.64
N LEU A 93 6.51 -19.53 12.93
CA LEU A 93 6.80 -20.60 13.89
C LEU A 93 5.48 -21.20 14.38
N THR A 94 4.83 -22.02 13.55
CA THR A 94 3.68 -22.89 13.88
C THR A 94 2.40 -22.24 14.45
N ALA A 95 2.43 -20.96 14.84
CA ALA A 95 1.37 -20.23 15.52
C ALA A 95 1.03 -18.87 14.86
N GLY A 96 1.66 -18.52 13.73
CA GLY A 96 1.27 -17.37 12.89
C GLY A 96 1.34 -16.00 13.57
N TRP A 97 2.45 -15.67 14.25
CA TRP A 97 2.60 -14.35 14.87
C TRP A 97 3.02 -13.28 13.85
N ILE A 98 2.31 -12.15 13.88
CA ILE A 98 2.71 -10.93 13.19
C ILE A 98 3.44 -10.04 14.19
N TYR A 99 4.66 -9.64 13.84
CA TYR A 99 5.44 -8.67 14.60
C TYR A 99 5.38 -7.32 13.90
N VAL A 100 4.98 -6.29 14.65
CA VAL A 100 4.95 -4.91 14.19
C VAL A 100 6.08 -4.16 14.87
N CYS A 101 7.07 -3.74 14.08
CA CYS A 101 8.18 -2.93 14.56
C CYS A 101 7.82 -1.45 14.38
N LEU A 102 8.01 -0.68 15.45
CA LEU A 102 7.71 0.75 15.49
C LEU A 102 8.98 1.52 15.82
N SER A 103 9.26 2.56 15.05
CA SER A 103 10.36 3.48 15.33
C SER A 103 9.81 4.85 15.67
N SER A 104 10.04 5.31 16.90
CA SER A 104 9.74 6.69 17.31
C SER A 104 10.83 7.63 16.79
N SER A 105 10.42 8.68 16.09
CA SER A 105 11.31 9.77 15.75
C SER A 105 11.43 10.69 16.97
N HIS A 106 12.35 10.41 17.89
CA HIS A 106 12.81 11.44 18.81
C HIS A 106 13.68 12.41 18.01
N ASN A 107 13.29 13.69 17.97
CA ASN A 107 14.22 14.74 17.51
C ASN A 107 15.49 14.62 18.37
N LEU A 108 16.61 14.25 17.74
CA LEU A 108 17.95 14.30 18.33
C LEU A 108 18.41 15.76 18.45
#